data_AF-I3YIP0-F1
#
_entry.id   AF-I3YIP0-F1
#
_cell.length_a   1.000
_cell.length_b   1.000
_cell.length_c   1.000
_cell.angle_alpha   90.00
_cell.angle_beta   90.00
_cell.angle_gamma   90.00
#
_symmetry.space_group_name_H-M   'P 1'
#
loop_
_entity.id
_entity.type
_entity.pdbx_description
1 polymer ?
#
loop_
_entity_poly.entity_id
_entity_poly.type
_entity_poly.pdbx_seq_one_letter_code
_entity_poly.pdbx_strand_id
1 'polypeptide(L)'
;MKNYESIIETYKAAIPQLEAAIQQLTASRLKISTESLKDIATDNSKSIRAQALRIAAEDAKKINIVTTRQTLTDQAVEYLSKVIDNSQQVVHEALHLGKEKALDYTAFVVNGDKIELSAEWLADQERQRLIDVSTMRGRVLQQFDEVRRAVEALNALVACNKNYKMGLLPAGTRYRTIATIDEDGKLELHSEALDFLG
;
A
#
# COMPACT_ATOMS: atom_id res chain seq x y z
N MET A 1 -10.06 -3.79 2.84
CA MET A 1 -9.18 -2.72 2.33
C MET A 1 -8.18 -2.37 3.41
N LYS A 2 -6.88 -2.35 3.11
CA LYS A 2 -5.91 -1.74 4.03
C LYS A 2 -6.19 -0.23 4.05
N ASN A 3 -6.19 0.38 5.23
CA ASN A 3 -6.30 1.84 5.34
C ASN A 3 -5.13 2.48 4.57
N TYR A 4 -5.40 3.47 3.73
CA TYR A 4 -4.39 4.25 2.99
C TYR A 4 -3.24 4.67 3.92
N GLU A 5 -3.56 5.17 5.12
CA GLU A 5 -2.56 5.57 6.11
C GLU A 5 -1.66 4.39 6.53
N SER A 6 -2.24 3.21 6.74
CA SER A 6 -1.49 2.00 7.08
C SER A 6 -0.57 1.54 5.94
N ILE A 7 -0.96 1.75 4.67
CA ILE A 7 -0.11 1.49 3.52
C ILE A 7 1.09 2.44 3.56
N ILE A 8 0.85 3.75 3.66
CA ILE A 8 1.92 4.76 3.69
C ILE A 8 2.91 4.51 4.84
N GLU A 9 2.41 4.23 6.06
CA GLU A 9 3.27 3.97 7.21
C GLU A 9 4.12 2.70 7.05
N THR A 10 3.61 1.67 6.36
CA THR A 10 4.40 0.47 6.04
C THR A 10 5.59 0.82 5.15
N TYR A 11 5.39 1.66 4.15
CA TYR A 11 6.47 2.10 3.25
C TYR A 11 7.47 3.01 3.96
N LYS A 12 7.00 3.95 4.80
CA LYS A 12 7.89 4.79 5.61
C LYS A 12 8.78 3.99 6.55
N ALA A 13 8.27 2.88 7.11
CA ALA A 13 9.06 2.04 8.01
C ALA A 13 10.29 1.41 7.35
N ALA A 14 10.31 1.27 6.02
CA ALA A 14 11.47 0.76 5.28
C ALA A 14 12.55 1.83 5.03
N ILE A 15 12.20 3.12 5.07
CA ILE A 15 13.10 4.23 4.74
C ILE A 15 14.42 4.18 5.53
N PRO A 16 14.44 4.01 6.87
CA PRO A 16 15.69 4.04 7.62
C PRO A 16 16.70 2.96 7.21
N GLN A 17 16.21 1.76 6.85
CA GLN A 17 17.08 0.67 6.41
C GLN A 17 17.62 0.91 5.01
N LEU A 18 16.78 1.43 4.12
CA LEU A 18 17.20 1.80 2.78
C LEU A 18 18.23 2.95 2.82
N GLU A 19 18.02 3.97 3.66
CA GLU A 19 18.96 5.07 3.85
C GLU A 19 20.31 4.58 4.36
N ALA A 20 20.31 3.66 5.34
CA ALA A 20 21.55 3.06 5.84
C ALA A 20 22.36 2.36 4.73
N ALA A 21 21.68 1.60 3.85
CA ALA A 21 22.33 0.97 2.71
C ALA A 21 22.90 1.99 1.72
N ILE A 22 22.14 3.04 1.38
CA ILE A 22 22.59 4.10 0.47
C ILE A 22 23.78 4.88 1.06
N GLN A 23 23.75 5.17 2.36
CA GLN A 23 24.86 5.85 3.04
C GLN A 23 26.14 5.01 3.02
N GLN A 24 26.02 3.69 3.22
CA GLN A 24 27.18 2.79 3.15
C GLN A 24 27.82 2.75 1.75
N LEU A 25 26.99 2.74 0.71
CA LEU A 25 27.46 2.81 -0.69
C LEU A 25 28.12 4.17 -0.99
N THR A 26 27.47 5.26 -0.57
CA THR A 26 27.95 6.63 -0.78
C THR A 26 29.28 6.89 -0.06
N ALA A 27 29.43 6.37 1.17
CA ALA A 27 30.69 6.43 1.93
C ALA A 27 31.85 5.73 1.20
N SER A 28 31.53 4.70 0.40
CA SER A 28 32.49 4.01 -0.49
C SER A 28 32.71 4.72 -1.83
N ARG A 29 32.29 6.00 -1.96
CA ARG A 29 32.40 6.85 -3.16
C ARG A 29 31.56 6.36 -4.35
N LEU A 30 30.63 5.44 -4.13
CA LEU A 30 29.68 5.02 -5.16
C LEU A 30 28.61 6.11 -5.31
N LYS A 31 28.31 6.50 -6.55
CA LYS A 31 27.27 7.49 -6.84
C LYS A 31 25.94 6.76 -6.94
N ILE A 32 25.07 7.01 -5.97
CA ILE A 32 23.77 6.39 -5.86
C ILE A 32 22.68 7.37 -6.29
N SER A 33 21.69 6.85 -7.01
CA SER A 33 20.50 7.57 -7.48
C SER A 33 19.29 6.64 -7.40
N THR A 34 18.10 7.14 -7.75
CA THR A 34 16.89 6.31 -7.83
C THR A 34 17.07 5.10 -8.75
N GLU A 35 17.76 5.26 -9.89
CA GLU A 35 18.08 4.15 -10.79
C GLU A 35 19.04 3.13 -10.16
N SER A 36 19.91 3.56 -9.25
CA SER A 36 20.78 2.65 -8.51
C SER A 36 19.99 1.79 -7.52
N LEU A 37 18.96 2.36 -6.85
CA LEU A 37 18.08 1.58 -5.97
C LEU A 37 17.33 0.50 -6.76
N LYS A 38 16.85 0.86 -7.96
CA LYS A 38 16.26 -0.10 -8.90
C LYS A 38 17.25 -1.19 -9.31
N ASP A 39 18.45 -0.83 -9.75
CA ASP A 39 19.51 -1.79 -10.13
C ASP A 39 19.88 -2.75 -8.98
N ILE A 40 19.86 -2.30 -7.72
CA ILE A 40 20.04 -3.16 -6.54
C ILE A 40 18.86 -4.14 -6.38
N ALA A 41 17.63 -3.65 -6.54
CA ALA A 41 16.42 -4.43 -6.37
C ALA A 41 16.22 -5.48 -7.49
N THR A 42 16.55 -5.14 -8.75
CA THR A 42 16.19 -5.95 -9.93
C THR A 42 17.37 -6.58 -10.66
N ASP A 43 18.53 -5.92 -10.68
CA ASP A 43 19.62 -6.25 -11.61
C ASP A 43 20.93 -6.63 -10.89
N ASN A 44 20.83 -7.08 -9.64
CA ASN A 44 21.96 -7.55 -8.84
C ASN A 44 23.12 -6.52 -8.75
N SER A 45 22.76 -5.24 -8.68
CA SER A 45 23.68 -4.11 -8.55
C SER A 45 24.67 -3.99 -9.72
N LYS A 46 24.29 -4.39 -10.93
CA LYS A 46 25.18 -4.48 -12.10
C LYS A 46 25.83 -3.13 -12.44
N SER A 47 25.06 -2.05 -12.42
CA SER A 47 25.57 -0.71 -12.71
C SER A 47 26.55 -0.22 -11.63
N ILE A 48 26.27 -0.53 -10.37
CA ILE A 48 27.10 -0.16 -9.23
C ILE A 48 28.41 -0.94 -9.22
N ARG A 49 28.38 -2.24 -9.55
CA ARG A 49 29.59 -3.05 -9.72
C ARG A 49 30.49 -2.54 -10.84
N ALA A 50 29.90 -2.11 -11.97
CA ALA A 50 30.66 -1.49 -13.04
C ALA A 50 31.33 -0.17 -12.60
N GLN A 51 30.68 0.61 -11.74
CA GLN A 51 31.26 1.81 -11.15
C GLN A 51 32.41 1.48 -10.18
N ALA A 52 32.25 0.45 -9.34
CA ALA A 52 33.31 -0.01 -8.43
C ALA A 52 34.60 -0.40 -9.16
N LEU A 53 34.49 -1.13 -10.29
CA LEU A 53 35.64 -1.49 -11.13
C LEU A 53 36.37 -0.24 -11.67
N ARG A 54 35.63 0.78 -12.09
CA ARG A 54 36.21 2.04 -12.58
C ARG A 54 36.94 2.80 -11.47
N ILE A 55 36.33 2.90 -10.28
CA ILE A 55 36.94 3.56 -9.12
C ILE A 55 38.25 2.87 -8.74
N ALA A 56 38.24 1.55 -8.62
CA ALA A 56 39.44 0.77 -8.29
C ALA A 56 40.55 0.96 -9.34
N ALA A 57 40.21 0.91 -10.63
CA ALA A 57 41.17 1.14 -11.70
C ALA A 57 41.74 2.56 -11.71
N GLU A 58 40.91 3.57 -11.39
CA GLU A 58 41.34 4.97 -11.30
C GLU A 58 42.26 5.23 -10.10
N ASP A 59 41.94 4.70 -8.93
CA ASP A 59 42.80 4.81 -7.74
C ASP A 59 44.17 4.17 -7.99
N ALA A 60 44.20 3.06 -8.74
CA ALA A 60 45.41 2.34 -9.04
C ALA A 60 46.32 3.04 -10.07
N LYS A 61 45.81 3.96 -10.89
CA LYS A 61 46.63 4.72 -11.88
C LYS A 61 47.79 5.49 -11.26
N LYS A 62 47.69 5.83 -9.97
CA LYS A 62 48.73 6.56 -9.22
C LYS A 62 49.95 5.70 -8.85
N ILE A 63 49.88 4.38 -9.06
CA ILE A 63 50.93 3.42 -8.68
C ILE A 63 51.79 3.10 -9.90
N ASN A 64 53.10 3.33 -9.82
CA ASN A 64 54.03 3.11 -10.95
C ASN A 64 54.48 1.64 -11.14
N ILE A 65 54.35 0.80 -10.12
CA ILE A 65 54.76 -0.62 -10.16
C ILE A 65 53.57 -1.47 -10.60
N VAL A 66 53.68 -2.16 -11.73
CA VAL A 66 52.57 -2.92 -12.36
C VAL A 66 52.02 -4.01 -11.44
N THR A 67 52.87 -4.79 -10.78
CA THR A 67 52.44 -5.87 -9.87
C THR A 67 51.69 -5.32 -8.65
N THR A 68 52.25 -4.30 -8.00
CA THR A 68 51.61 -3.60 -6.87
C THR A 68 50.29 -2.95 -7.27
N ARG A 69 50.22 -2.38 -8.48
CA ARG A 69 49.00 -1.79 -9.05
C ARG A 69 47.90 -2.84 -9.19
N GLN A 70 48.21 -4.02 -9.73
CA GLN A 70 47.25 -5.09 -9.89
C GLN A 70 46.71 -5.56 -8.53
N THR A 71 47.60 -5.85 -7.57
CA THR A 71 47.20 -6.31 -6.24
C THR A 71 46.29 -5.30 -5.52
N LEU A 72 46.63 -4.00 -5.58
CA LEU A 72 45.81 -2.96 -4.94
C LEU A 72 44.46 -2.76 -5.65
N THR A 73 44.41 -2.94 -6.98
CA THR A 73 43.15 -2.92 -7.73
C THR A 73 42.25 -4.06 -7.29
N ASP A 74 42.78 -5.29 -7.22
CA ASP A 74 42.01 -6.47 -6.84
C ASP A 74 41.47 -6.35 -5.41
N GLN A 75 42.28 -5.86 -4.48
CA GLN A 75 41.86 -5.60 -3.09
C GLN A 75 40.76 -4.54 -3.00
N ALA A 76 40.86 -3.46 -3.79
CA ALA A 76 39.83 -2.42 -3.82
C ALA A 76 38.51 -2.96 -4.41
N VAL A 77 38.57 -3.75 -5.48
CA VAL A 77 37.39 -4.40 -6.08
C VAL A 77 36.74 -5.37 -5.10
N GLU A 78 37.53 -6.17 -4.38
CA GLU A 78 37.02 -7.10 -3.37
C GLU A 78 36.31 -6.35 -2.23
N TYR A 79 36.92 -5.27 -1.71
CA TYR A 79 36.31 -4.42 -0.68
C TYR A 79 34.98 -3.82 -1.15
N LEU A 80 34.98 -3.18 -2.32
CA LEU A 80 33.77 -2.55 -2.88
C LEU A 80 32.68 -3.58 -3.17
N SER A 81 33.05 -4.78 -3.63
CA SER A 81 32.08 -5.86 -3.87
C SER A 81 31.39 -6.29 -2.58
N LYS A 82 32.15 -6.46 -1.48
CA LYS A 82 31.58 -6.77 -0.15
C LYS A 82 30.62 -5.68 0.33
N VAL A 83 30.97 -4.40 0.12
CA VAL A 83 30.08 -3.28 0.47
C VAL A 83 28.77 -3.33 -0.35
N ILE A 84 28.88 -3.61 -1.66
CA ILE A 84 27.72 -3.76 -2.54
C ILE A 84 26.84 -4.92 -2.10
N ASP A 85 27.43 -6.10 -1.84
CA ASP A 85 26.69 -7.30 -1.43
C ASP A 85 25.92 -7.07 -0.11
N ASN A 86 26.58 -6.47 0.88
CA ASN A 86 25.95 -6.14 2.15
C ASN A 86 24.78 -5.14 1.98
N SER A 87 25.01 -4.07 1.20
CA SER A 87 24.00 -3.04 0.98
C SER A 87 22.81 -3.60 0.19
N GLN A 88 23.08 -4.49 -0.77
CA GLN A 88 22.04 -5.18 -1.52
C GLN A 88 21.20 -6.07 -0.62
N GLN A 89 21.82 -6.83 0.29
CA GLN A 89 21.08 -7.64 1.25
C GLN A 89 20.14 -6.77 2.11
N VAL A 90 20.65 -5.66 2.64
CA VAL A 90 19.84 -4.72 3.45
C VAL A 90 18.64 -4.19 2.66
N VAL A 91 18.84 -3.81 1.39
CA VAL A 91 17.74 -3.34 0.52
C VAL A 91 16.72 -4.45 0.27
N HIS A 92 17.16 -5.68 -0.03
CA HIS A 92 16.27 -6.82 -0.25
C HIS A 92 15.45 -7.16 0.99
N GLU A 93 16.06 -7.08 2.17
CA GLU A 93 15.39 -7.30 3.45
C GLU A 93 14.36 -6.20 3.75
N ALA A 94 14.74 -4.93 3.62
CA ALA A 94 13.87 -3.77 3.87
C ALA A 94 12.65 -3.75 2.95
N LEU A 95 12.83 -4.14 1.69
CA LEU A 95 11.76 -4.21 0.70
C LEU A 95 11.01 -5.55 0.73
N HIS A 96 11.42 -6.50 1.56
CA HIS A 96 10.86 -7.85 1.60
C HIS A 96 10.84 -8.53 0.22
N LEU A 97 11.86 -8.31 -0.62
CA LEU A 97 11.90 -8.86 -1.98
C LEU A 97 11.88 -10.40 -1.93
N GLY A 98 11.12 -11.01 -2.83
CA GLY A 98 10.89 -12.45 -2.84
C GLY A 98 9.88 -12.98 -1.81
N LYS A 99 9.20 -12.10 -1.06
CA LYS A 99 8.13 -12.46 -0.11
C LYS A 99 6.75 -11.99 -0.64
N GLU A 100 5.67 -12.60 -0.14
CA GLU A 100 4.28 -12.26 -0.55
C GLU A 100 3.90 -10.77 -0.34
N LYS A 101 4.57 -10.08 0.58
CA LYS A 101 4.32 -8.67 0.93
C LYS A 101 5.52 -7.79 0.59
N ALA A 102 6.18 -8.08 -0.54
CA ALA A 102 7.24 -7.23 -1.07
C ALA A 102 6.72 -5.79 -1.24
N LEU A 103 7.54 -4.83 -0.83
CA LEU A 103 7.31 -3.42 -1.08
C LEU A 103 7.74 -3.09 -2.51
N ASP A 104 6.98 -2.21 -3.15
CA ASP A 104 7.31 -1.71 -4.47
C ASP A 104 8.50 -0.74 -4.37
N TYR A 105 9.62 -1.09 -5.00
CA TYR A 105 10.81 -0.23 -5.00
C TYR A 105 10.56 1.12 -5.71
N THR A 106 9.57 1.19 -6.61
CA THR A 106 9.19 2.44 -7.31
C THR A 106 8.52 3.46 -6.39
N ALA A 107 8.11 3.03 -5.20
CA ALA A 107 7.60 3.92 -4.16
C ALA A 107 8.69 4.81 -3.54
N PHE A 108 9.97 4.56 -3.81
CA PHE A 108 11.08 5.25 -3.19
C PHE A 108 11.90 6.03 -4.21
N VAL A 109 12.34 7.23 -3.83
CA VAL A 109 13.26 8.06 -4.60
C VAL A 109 14.47 8.43 -3.76
N VAL A 110 15.64 8.51 -4.41
CA VAL A 110 16.89 8.91 -3.77
C VAL A 110 17.13 10.38 -4.05
N ASN A 111 17.19 11.19 -2.99
CA ASN A 111 17.47 12.62 -3.06
C ASN A 111 18.75 12.92 -2.27
N GLY A 112 19.89 12.88 -2.96
CA GLY A 112 21.20 12.95 -2.31
C GLY A 112 21.46 11.71 -1.47
N ASP A 113 21.60 11.90 -0.15
CA ASP A 113 21.83 10.86 0.85
C ASP A 113 20.55 10.41 1.57
N LYS A 114 19.39 10.95 1.19
CA LYS A 114 18.08 10.65 1.79
C LYS A 114 17.19 9.86 0.86
N ILE A 115 16.26 9.13 1.47
CA ILE A 115 15.22 8.42 0.75
C ILE A 115 13.86 8.99 1.13
N GLU A 116 13.10 9.30 0.11
CA GLU A 116 11.75 9.84 0.25
C GLU A 116 10.78 8.95 -0.51
N LEU A 117 9.49 9.05 -0.18
CA LEU A 117 8.46 8.42 -0.98
C LEU A 117 8.27 9.19 -2.28
N SER A 118 8.14 8.46 -3.39
CA SER A 118 7.85 9.02 -4.71
C SER A 118 6.54 9.80 -4.67
N ALA A 119 6.58 11.08 -5.08
CA ALA A 119 5.39 11.91 -5.21
C ALA A 119 4.39 11.33 -6.23
N GLU A 120 4.89 10.72 -7.30
CA GLU A 120 4.07 10.05 -8.31
C GLU A 120 3.35 8.85 -7.70
N TRP A 121 4.09 8.01 -6.95
CA TRP A 121 3.51 6.85 -6.29
C TRP A 121 2.48 7.25 -5.23
N LEU A 122 2.76 8.29 -4.43
CA LEU A 122 1.81 8.84 -3.45
C LEU A 122 0.52 9.34 -4.11
N ALA A 123 0.64 10.03 -5.25
CA ALA A 123 -0.51 10.50 -6.02
C ALA A 123 -1.35 9.34 -6.56
N ASP A 124 -0.71 8.25 -7.01
CA ASP A 124 -1.41 7.05 -7.45
C ASP A 124 -2.13 6.33 -6.31
N GLN A 125 -1.51 6.23 -5.12
CA GLN A 125 -2.19 5.67 -3.94
C GLN A 125 -3.41 6.51 -3.53
N GLU A 126 -3.32 7.84 -3.58
CA GLU A 126 -4.45 8.73 -3.25
C GLU A 126 -5.56 8.61 -4.30
N ARG A 127 -5.21 8.50 -5.58
CA ARG A 127 -6.18 8.27 -6.65
C ARG A 127 -6.94 6.96 -6.45
N GLN A 128 -6.24 5.88 -6.12
CA GLN A 128 -6.87 4.59 -5.80
C GLN A 128 -7.82 4.70 -4.61
N ARG A 129 -7.41 5.40 -3.54
CA ARG A 129 -8.27 5.68 -2.38
C ARG A 129 -9.57 6.37 -2.78
N LEU A 130 -9.49 7.40 -3.63
CA LEU A 130 -10.67 8.14 -4.09
C LEU A 130 -11.61 7.28 -4.94
N ILE A 131 -11.07 6.41 -5.81
CA ILE A 131 -11.86 5.47 -6.60
C ILE A 131 -12.61 4.48 -5.70
N ASP A 132 -11.94 3.94 -4.68
CA ASP A 132 -12.55 3.01 -3.73
C ASP A 132 -13.69 3.68 -2.95
N VAL A 133 -13.48 4.91 -2.46
CA VAL A 133 -14.51 5.69 -1.78
C VAL A 133 -15.70 5.96 -2.70
N SER A 134 -15.45 6.34 -3.95
CA SER A 134 -16.52 6.56 -4.94
C SER A 134 -17.31 5.28 -5.22
N THR A 135 -16.63 4.14 -5.33
CA THR A 135 -17.25 2.84 -5.55
C THR A 135 -18.12 2.44 -4.37
N MET A 136 -17.61 2.59 -3.15
CA MET A 136 -18.38 2.33 -1.93
C MET A 136 -19.61 3.24 -1.83
N ARG A 137 -19.47 4.53 -2.17
CA ARG A 137 -20.60 5.47 -2.22
C ARG A 137 -21.66 5.03 -3.21
N GLY A 138 -21.26 4.59 -4.41
CA GLY A 138 -22.18 4.05 -5.41
C GLY A 138 -22.95 2.84 -4.90
N ARG A 139 -22.27 1.89 -4.26
CA ARG A 139 -22.88 0.70 -3.66
C ARG A 139 -23.87 1.04 -2.55
N VAL A 140 -23.53 2.00 -1.68
CA VAL A 140 -24.42 2.46 -0.61
C VAL A 140 -25.69 3.09 -1.18
N LEU A 141 -25.58 3.94 -2.20
CA LEU A 141 -26.75 4.56 -2.85
C LEU A 141 -27.66 3.51 -3.50
N GLN A 142 -27.09 2.53 -4.19
CA GLN A 142 -27.86 1.43 -4.76
C GLN A 142 -28.61 0.64 -3.68
N GLN A 143 -27.91 0.26 -2.61
CA GLN A 143 -28.51 -0.52 -1.52
C GLN A 143 -29.61 0.27 -0.81
N PHE A 144 -29.43 1.59 -0.64
CA PHE A 144 -30.45 2.47 -0.08
C PHE A 144 -31.71 2.50 -0.96
N ASP A 145 -31.57 2.61 -2.28
CA ASP A 145 -32.70 2.58 -3.20
C ASP A 145 -33.44 1.23 -3.22
N GLU A 146 -32.73 0.12 -3.01
CA GLU A 146 -33.34 -1.20 -2.85
C GLU A 146 -34.15 -1.29 -1.55
N VAL A 147 -33.56 -0.86 -0.41
CA VAL A 147 -34.25 -0.84 0.89
C VAL A 147 -35.47 0.07 0.83
N ARG A 148 -35.33 1.27 0.27
CA ARG A 148 -36.42 2.23 0.11
C ARG A 148 -37.59 1.62 -0.66
N ARG A 149 -37.32 1.00 -1.81
CA ARG A 149 -38.35 0.33 -2.63
C ARG A 149 -39.03 -0.82 -1.89
N ALA A 150 -38.28 -1.62 -1.13
CA ALA A 150 -38.85 -2.72 -0.35
C ALA A 150 -39.81 -2.20 0.75
N VAL A 151 -39.42 -1.13 1.45
CA VAL A 151 -40.27 -0.49 2.47
C VAL A 151 -41.52 0.12 1.85
N GLU A 152 -41.38 0.86 0.74
CA GLU A 152 -42.50 1.43 -0.01
C GLU A 152 -43.48 0.33 -0.47
N ALA A 153 -42.97 -0.80 -0.98
CA ALA A 153 -43.79 -1.93 -1.41
C ALA A 153 -44.54 -2.59 -0.23
N LEU A 154 -43.86 -2.80 0.90
CA LEU A 154 -44.48 -3.36 2.10
C LEU A 154 -45.58 -2.44 2.65
N ASN A 155 -45.35 -1.13 2.63
CA ASN A 155 -46.37 -0.14 3.00
C ASN A 155 -47.56 -0.15 2.04
N ALA A 156 -47.34 -0.29 0.74
CA ALA A 156 -48.39 -0.35 -0.26
C ALA A 156 -49.30 -1.58 -0.08
N LEU A 157 -48.75 -2.74 0.31
CA LEU A 157 -49.53 -3.96 0.54
C LEU A 157 -50.60 -3.80 1.63
N VAL A 158 -50.31 -3.02 2.67
CA VAL A 158 -51.24 -2.82 3.80
C VAL A 158 -52.01 -1.51 3.74
N ALA A 159 -51.74 -0.66 2.74
CA ALA A 159 -52.29 0.70 2.68
C ALA A 159 -53.82 0.76 2.69
N CYS A 160 -54.49 -0.26 2.14
CA CYS A 160 -55.97 -0.33 2.11
C CYS A 160 -56.57 -1.09 3.30
N ASN A 161 -55.74 -1.65 4.20
CA ASN A 161 -56.20 -2.43 5.33
C ASN A 161 -56.27 -1.56 6.58
N LYS A 162 -57.49 -1.29 7.06
CA LYS A 162 -57.79 -0.44 8.23
C LYS A 162 -57.09 -0.86 9.53
N ASN A 163 -56.60 -2.10 9.61
CA ASN A 163 -55.94 -2.63 10.79
C ASN A 163 -54.48 -2.15 10.90
N TYR A 164 -53.89 -1.61 9.84
CA TYR A 164 -52.48 -1.19 9.84
C TYR A 164 -52.35 0.29 9.57
N LYS A 165 -51.32 0.88 10.16
CA LYS A 165 -50.91 2.25 9.82
C LYS A 165 -49.93 2.24 8.64
N MET A 166 -48.92 1.38 8.71
CA MET A 166 -47.87 1.16 7.70
C MET A 166 -47.38 -0.29 7.82
N GLY A 167 -46.65 -0.76 6.82
CA GLY A 167 -46.08 -2.10 6.79
C GLY A 167 -44.77 -2.22 7.58
N LEU A 168 -43.97 -1.15 7.63
CA LEU A 168 -42.79 -1.05 8.50
C LEU A 168 -42.87 0.23 9.35
N LEU A 169 -42.60 0.10 10.65
CA LEU A 169 -42.52 1.22 11.59
C LEU A 169 -41.33 1.07 12.55
N PRO A 170 -40.93 2.12 13.29
CA PRO A 170 -39.95 1.98 14.36
C PRO A 170 -40.42 1.04 15.47
N ALA A 171 -39.48 0.35 16.12
CA ALA A 171 -39.73 -0.41 17.33
C ALA A 171 -40.38 0.47 18.42
N GLY A 172 -41.24 -0.12 19.25
CA GLY A 172 -41.99 0.61 20.28
C GLY A 172 -43.21 1.39 19.78
N THR A 173 -43.54 1.29 18.48
CA THR A 173 -44.81 1.81 17.95
C THR A 173 -46.02 1.14 18.64
N ARG A 174 -47.06 1.93 18.90
CA ARG A 174 -48.36 1.42 19.41
C ARG A 174 -49.32 1.00 18.29
N TYR A 175 -48.95 1.30 17.05
CA TYR A 175 -49.75 0.95 15.87
C TYR A 175 -49.37 -0.45 15.40
N ARG A 176 -50.38 -1.21 14.95
CA ARG A 176 -50.13 -2.49 14.27
C ARG A 176 -49.42 -2.24 12.94
N THR A 177 -48.38 -3.02 12.72
CA THR A 177 -47.46 -2.99 11.57
C THR A 177 -47.01 -4.42 11.26
N ILE A 178 -46.59 -4.69 10.03
CA ILE A 178 -46.12 -6.03 9.64
C ILE A 178 -44.73 -6.30 10.23
N ALA A 179 -43.87 -5.30 10.18
CA ALA A 179 -42.53 -5.37 10.73
C ALA A 179 -42.18 -4.10 11.52
N THR A 180 -41.18 -4.20 12.38
CA THR A 180 -40.51 -3.05 13.00
C THR A 180 -39.01 -3.05 12.75
N ILE A 181 -38.41 -1.85 12.80
CA ILE A 181 -36.95 -1.68 12.82
C ILE A 181 -36.53 -1.01 14.14
N ASP A 182 -35.54 -1.56 14.83
CA ASP A 182 -35.00 -0.99 16.07
C ASP A 182 -33.84 0.01 15.84
N GLU A 183 -33.33 0.58 16.92
CA GLU A 183 -32.23 1.57 16.89
C GLU A 183 -30.90 0.97 16.38
N ASP A 184 -30.74 -0.35 16.50
CA ASP A 184 -29.59 -1.09 15.98
C ASP A 184 -29.78 -1.50 14.50
N GLY A 185 -30.91 -1.13 13.89
CA GLY A 185 -31.23 -1.41 12.49
C GLY A 185 -31.71 -2.84 12.24
N LYS A 186 -32.07 -3.60 13.27
CA LYS A 186 -32.58 -4.96 13.16
C LYS A 186 -34.07 -4.94 12.82
N LEU A 187 -34.43 -5.71 11.79
CA LEU A 187 -35.81 -5.93 11.41
C LEU A 187 -36.43 -7.08 12.20
N GLU A 188 -37.63 -6.86 12.73
CA GLU A 188 -38.44 -7.87 13.39
C GLU A 188 -39.80 -7.97 12.69
N LEU A 189 -40.17 -9.20 12.30
CA LEU A 189 -41.48 -9.50 11.73
C LEU A 189 -42.47 -9.83 12.83
N HIS A 190 -43.62 -9.18 12.82
CA HIS A 190 -44.73 -9.46 13.73
C HIS A 190 -45.63 -10.52 13.11
N SER A 191 -45.34 -11.81 13.33
CA SER A 191 -46.10 -12.91 12.71
C SER A 191 -47.60 -12.85 13.00
N GLU A 192 -47.98 -12.50 14.24
CA GLU A 192 -49.38 -12.31 14.64
C GLU A 192 -50.08 -11.17 13.88
N ALA A 193 -49.31 -10.20 13.38
CA ALA A 193 -49.86 -9.14 12.57
C ALA A 193 -50.37 -9.68 11.25
N LEU A 194 -49.87 -10.81 10.72
CA LEU A 194 -50.30 -11.36 9.43
C LEU A 194 -51.75 -11.89 9.46
N ASP A 195 -52.27 -12.27 10.63
CA ASP A 195 -53.63 -12.79 10.79
C ASP A 195 -54.72 -11.75 10.45
N PHE A 196 -54.34 -10.47 10.39
CA PHE A 196 -55.25 -9.35 10.11
C PHE A 196 -55.19 -8.87 8.65
N LEU A 197 -54.49 -9.60 7.78
CA LEU A 197 -54.38 -9.32 6.35
C LEU A 197 -55.61 -9.77 5.53
N GLY A 198 -56.40 -10.71 6.06
CA GLY A 198 -57.62 -11.25 5.45
C GLY A 198 -58.87 -10.38 5.62
#